data_AF-A0A1J5F119-F1
#
_entry.id   AF-A0A1J5F119-F1
#
_cell.length_a   1.000
_cell.length_b   1.000
_cell.length_c   1.000
_cell.angle_alpha   90.00
_cell.angle_beta   90.00
_cell.angle_gamma   90.00
#
_symmetry.space_group_name_H-M   'P 1'
#
loop_
_entity.id
_entity.type
_entity.pdbx_description
1 polymer ?
#
loop_
_entity_poly.entity_id
_entity_poly.type
_entity_poly.pdbx_seq_one_letter_code
_entity_poly.pdbx_strand_id
1 'polypeptide(L)'
;MFELNISDLLDSYPGDSRELAFQGEILPEYYPDLTFVSPLDFTLKLIALDDGVEVVFQTLQAEVEYEGETHSISLTDVDRTFRETYDPLAPDDIKFIDKGHIDLKEILYEEILIAIL
;
A
#
# COMPACT_ATOMS: atom_id res chain seq x y z
N MET A 1 -1.90 -9.86 6.04
CA MET A 1 -0.44 -9.89 5.71
C MET A 1 0.12 -8.48 5.56
N PHE A 2 -0.70 -7.50 5.16
CA PHE A 2 -0.29 -6.11 4.96
C PHE A 2 -1.09 -5.10 5.79
N GLU A 3 -1.59 -5.55 6.95
CA GLU A 3 -2.24 -4.68 7.91
C GLU A 3 -1.18 -3.98 8.75
N LEU A 4 -1.23 -2.65 8.80
CA LEU A 4 -0.33 -1.82 9.58
C LEU A 4 -1.11 -1.12 10.69
N ASN A 5 -0.62 -1.23 11.92
CA ASN A 5 -1.10 -0.39 13.01
C ASN A 5 -0.43 0.98 12.92
N ILE A 6 -1.23 2.03 12.77
CA ILE A 6 -0.84 3.43 12.64
C ILE A 6 -1.37 4.30 13.79
N SER A 7 -1.91 3.70 14.85
CA SER A 7 -2.51 4.44 15.97
C SER A 7 -1.52 5.42 16.60
N ASP A 8 -0.26 5.00 16.73
CA ASP A 8 0.83 5.85 17.24
C ASP A 8 1.11 7.06 16.35
N LEU A 9 0.92 6.92 15.04
CA LEU A 9 1.09 8.00 14.08
C LEU A 9 -0.12 8.95 14.06
N LEU A 10 -1.33 8.43 14.29
CA LEU A 10 -2.54 9.26 14.40
C LEU A 10 -2.53 10.12 15.68
N ASP A 11 -1.94 9.61 16.76
CA ASP A 11 -1.75 10.35 18.02
C ASP A 11 -0.58 11.36 17.97
N SER A 12 0.15 11.43 16.84
CA SER A 12 1.35 12.24 16.66
C SER A 12 1.06 13.62 16.04
N TYR A 13 2.09 14.45 15.87
CA TYR A 13 1.90 15.76 15.25
C TYR A 13 1.81 15.63 13.72
N PRO A 14 0.96 16.43 13.05
CA PRO A 14 0.94 16.47 11.60
C PRO A 14 2.34 16.73 11.02
N GLY A 15 2.74 15.90 10.06
CA GLY A 15 4.08 15.87 9.48
C GLY A 15 5.07 14.92 10.15
N ASP A 16 4.75 14.35 11.30
CA ASP A 16 5.52 13.22 11.85
C ASP A 16 5.47 12.06 10.86
N SER A 17 6.57 11.32 10.77
CA SER A 17 6.69 10.25 9.77
C SER A 17 7.41 9.02 10.30
N ARG A 18 7.06 7.89 9.70
CA ARG A 18 7.61 6.57 10.02
C ARG A 18 7.87 5.81 8.74
N GLU A 19 9.07 5.25 8.62
CA GLU A 19 9.44 4.40 7.50
C GLU A 19 9.30 2.92 7.87
N LEU A 20 8.82 2.13 6.93
CA LEU A 20 8.63 0.69 7.07
C LEU A 20 9.13 0.01 5.79
N ALA A 21 9.83 -1.10 5.96
CA ALA A 21 10.24 -1.94 4.84
C ALA A 21 9.64 -3.34 4.99
N PHE A 22 9.24 -3.91 3.87
CA PHE A 22 8.77 -5.27 3.77
C PHE A 22 9.53 -6.00 2.69
N GLN A 23 9.95 -7.21 2.98
CA GLN A 23 10.49 -8.15 2.01
C GLN A 23 9.97 -9.54 2.35
N GLY A 24 9.21 -10.15 1.45
CA GLY A 24 8.60 -11.43 1.73
C GLY A 24 7.99 -12.13 0.53
N GLU A 25 7.95 -13.46 0.60
CA GLU A 25 7.26 -14.29 -0.38
C GLU A 25 5.74 -14.15 -0.22
N ILE A 26 5.03 -14.00 -1.34
CA ILE A 26 3.58 -13.98 -1.37
C ILE A 26 3.11 -15.37 -1.79
N LEU A 27 2.25 -15.97 -0.97
CA LEU A 27 1.75 -17.32 -1.24
C LEU A 27 0.97 -17.36 -2.57
N PRO A 28 1.08 -18.45 -3.34
CA PRO A 28 0.21 -18.68 -4.48
C PRO A 28 -1.26 -18.53 -4.08
N GLU A 29 -2.09 -18.04 -5.00
CA GLU A 29 -3.53 -17.79 -4.79
C GLU A 29 -3.86 -16.68 -3.77
N TYR A 30 -2.88 -15.98 -3.20
CA TYR A 30 -3.14 -14.82 -2.33
C TYR A 30 -3.88 -13.70 -3.07
N TYR A 31 -3.48 -13.47 -4.33
CA TYR A 31 -4.25 -12.74 -5.32
C TYR A 31 -4.72 -13.74 -6.38
N PRO A 32 -5.98 -13.64 -6.84
CA PRO A 32 -6.62 -14.69 -7.65
C PRO A 32 -6.04 -14.83 -9.07
N ASP A 33 -5.43 -13.77 -9.59
CA ASP A 33 -5.00 -13.58 -10.97
C ASP A 33 -3.51 -13.19 -11.10
N LEU A 34 -2.82 -13.01 -9.98
CA LEU A 34 -1.38 -12.72 -9.94
C LEU A 34 -0.63 -13.85 -9.22
N THR A 35 0.47 -14.29 -9.82
CA THR A 35 1.42 -15.18 -9.15
C THR A 35 2.76 -14.48 -8.99
N PHE A 36 3.23 -14.34 -7.74
CA PHE A 36 4.54 -13.75 -7.46
C PHE A 36 5.63 -14.77 -7.78
N VAL A 37 6.51 -14.45 -8.73
CA VAL A 37 7.65 -15.31 -9.11
C VAL A 37 8.92 -14.92 -8.35
N SER A 38 8.94 -13.72 -7.76
CA SER A 38 9.97 -13.27 -6.81
C SER A 38 9.32 -12.69 -5.55
N PRO A 39 10.07 -12.57 -4.43
CA PRO A 39 9.57 -11.91 -3.23
C PRO A 39 9.11 -10.48 -3.51
N LEU A 40 7.99 -10.08 -2.90
CA LEU A 40 7.56 -8.69 -2.89
C LEU A 40 8.48 -7.90 -1.96
N ASP A 41 9.06 -6.82 -2.48
CA ASP A 41 9.91 -5.89 -1.75
C ASP A 41 9.32 -4.49 -1.86
N PHE A 42 9.06 -3.83 -0.73
CA PHE A 42 8.66 -2.43 -0.74
C PHE A 42 9.18 -1.68 0.47
N THR A 43 9.40 -0.39 0.28
CA THR A 43 9.64 0.58 1.34
C THR A 43 8.56 1.64 1.33
N LEU A 44 7.98 1.88 2.48
CA LEU A 44 6.90 2.84 2.71
C LEU A 44 7.39 3.94 3.63
N LYS A 45 6.91 5.15 3.39
CA LYS A 45 6.92 6.24 4.34
C LYS A 45 5.48 6.62 4.67
N LEU A 46 5.15 6.50 5.95
CA LEU A 46 3.88 6.96 6.50
C LEU A 46 4.07 8.38 7.04
N ILE A 47 3.16 9.30 6.74
CA ILE A 47 3.20 10.70 7.18
C ILE A 47 1.86 11.02 7.83
N ALA A 48 1.89 11.51 9.08
CA ALA A 48 0.70 11.95 9.79
C ALA A 48 0.11 13.20 9.12
N LEU A 49 -1.20 13.18 8.88
CA LEU A 49 -1.98 14.31 8.41
C LEU A 49 -2.92 14.78 9.54
N ASP A 50 -3.57 15.93 9.35
CA ASP A 50 -4.55 16.45 10.32
C ASP A 50 -5.78 15.53 10.48
N ASP A 51 -6.14 14.76 9.45
CA ASP A 51 -7.34 13.92 9.38
C ASP A 51 -7.07 12.49 8.87
N GLY A 52 -5.82 12.03 8.96
CA GLY A 52 -5.45 10.72 8.48
C GLY A 52 -3.94 10.50 8.34
N VAL A 53 -3.57 9.66 7.37
CA VAL A 53 -2.17 9.32 7.08
C VAL A 53 -1.96 9.28 5.57
N GLU A 54 -0.90 9.91 5.12
CA GLU A 54 -0.36 9.72 3.77
C GLU A 54 0.64 8.55 3.78
N VAL A 55 0.49 7.65 2.82
CA VAL A 55 1.33 6.48 2.62
C VAL A 55 2.05 6.64 1.30
N VAL A 56 3.37 6.77 1.35
CA VAL A 56 4.22 6.91 0.17
C VAL A 56 5.04 5.64 -0.01
N PHE A 57 4.79 4.91 -1.10
CA PHE A 57 5.67 3.83 -1.56
C PHE A 57 6.93 4.46 -2.15
N GLN A 58 7.99 4.56 -1.34
CA GLN A 58 9.30 4.99 -1.80
C GLN A 58 9.84 4.02 -2.86
N THR A 59 9.67 2.72 -2.61
CA THR A 59 9.97 1.66 -3.56
C THR A 59 8.90 0.57 -3.49
N LEU A 60 8.53 0.01 -4.63
CA LEU A 60 7.76 -1.22 -4.73
C LEU A 60 8.30 -2.04 -5.90
N GLN A 61 8.81 -3.23 -5.60
CA GLN A 61 9.47 -4.12 -6.53
C GLN A 61 8.92 -5.53 -6.38
N ALA A 62 8.58 -6.13 -7.51
CA ALA A 62 8.16 -7.52 -7.59
C ALA A 62 8.33 -8.03 -9.01
N GLU A 63 8.39 -9.34 -9.16
CA GLU A 63 8.21 -9.99 -10.45
C GLU A 63 6.96 -10.87 -10.33
N VAL A 64 6.00 -10.67 -11.24
CA VAL A 64 4.70 -11.32 -11.18
C VAL A 64 4.33 -11.91 -12.54
N GLU A 65 3.64 -13.04 -12.53
CA GLU A 65 3.01 -13.62 -13.69
C GLU A 65 1.52 -13.20 -13.72
N TYR A 66 1.10 -12.63 -14.85
CA TYR A 66 -0.27 -12.20 -15.13
C TYR A 66 -0.63 -12.62 -16.56
N GLU A 67 -1.79 -13.25 -16.74
CA GLU A 67 -2.26 -13.78 -18.04
C GLU A 67 -1.24 -14.68 -18.80
N GLY A 68 -0.31 -15.30 -18.07
CA GLY A 68 0.74 -16.18 -18.62
C GLY A 68 2.00 -15.45 -19.11
N GLU A 69 2.11 -14.15 -18.88
CA GLU A 69 3.31 -13.35 -19.14
C GLU A 69 3.94 -12.88 -17.82
N THR A 70 5.28 -12.82 -17.79
CA THR A 70 6.03 -12.35 -16.62
C THR A 70 6.31 -10.86 -16.74
N HIS A 71 5.95 -10.10 -15.72
CA HIS A 71 6.12 -8.65 -15.63
C HIS A 71 7.03 -8.29 -14.45
N SER A 72 8.00 -7.42 -14.71
CA SER A 72 8.82 -6.81 -13.67
C SER A 72 8.18 -5.50 -13.22
N ILE A 73 7.79 -5.43 -11.96
CA ILE A 73 7.21 -4.26 -11.32
C ILE A 73 8.32 -3.49 -10.63
N SER A 74 8.41 -2.18 -10.90
CA SER A 74 9.32 -1.26 -10.23
C SER A 74 8.69 0.11 -10.18
N LEU A 75 8.01 0.41 -9.08
CA LEU A 75 7.36 1.69 -8.83
C LEU A 75 8.13 2.48 -7.76
N THR A 76 8.07 3.80 -7.88
CA THR A 76 8.71 4.75 -6.96
C THR A 76 7.82 5.96 -6.76
N ASP A 77 7.81 6.49 -5.54
CA ASP A 77 7.08 7.70 -5.14
C ASP A 77 5.58 7.64 -5.47
N VAL A 78 4.94 6.50 -5.20
CA VAL A 78 3.48 6.34 -5.32
C VAL A 78 2.82 6.69 -3.99
N ASP A 79 1.96 7.71 -3.98
CA ASP A 79 1.24 8.16 -2.79
C ASP A 79 -0.21 7.66 -2.73
N ARG A 80 -0.67 7.34 -1.52
CA ARG A 80 -2.05 7.01 -1.20
C ARG A 80 -2.44 7.65 0.12
N THR A 81 -3.63 8.23 0.18
CA THR A 81 -4.14 8.87 1.40
C THR A 81 -5.19 8.01 2.07
N PHE A 82 -5.01 7.77 3.37
CA PHE A 82 -5.98 7.10 4.23
C PHE A 82 -6.58 8.11 5.20
N ARG A 83 -7.91 8.13 5.36
CA ARG A 83 -8.59 9.05 6.28
C ARG A 83 -9.42 8.31 7.32
N GLU A 84 -9.60 8.95 8.48
CA GLU A 84 -10.44 8.42 9.56
C GLU A 84 -11.94 8.57 9.26
N THR A 85 -12.30 9.61 8.50
CA THR A 85 -13.70 9.94 8.21
C THR A 85 -13.99 9.88 6.71
N TYR A 86 -15.13 9.27 6.37
CA TYR A 86 -15.70 9.30 5.03
C TYR A 86 -16.05 10.74 4.62
N ASP A 87 -15.45 11.22 3.53
CA ASP A 87 -15.86 12.46 2.87
C ASP A 87 -16.82 12.13 1.70
N PRO A 88 -18.13 12.44 1.82
CA PRO A 88 -19.10 12.20 0.75
C PRO A 88 -18.85 13.05 -0.51
N LEU A 89 -17.97 14.05 -0.45
CA LEU A 89 -17.59 14.89 -1.59
C LEU A 89 -16.41 14.34 -2.39
N ALA A 90 -15.68 13.34 -1.85
CA ALA A 90 -14.54 12.68 -2.50
C ALA A 90 -14.58 11.15 -2.26
N PRO A 91 -15.60 10.44 -2.78
CA PRO A 91 -15.86 9.05 -2.44
C PRO A 91 -14.88 8.03 -3.05
N ASP A 92 -14.16 8.39 -4.13
CA ASP A 92 -13.47 7.42 -4.98
C ASP A 92 -11.98 7.22 -4.64
N ASP A 93 -11.32 8.19 -3.99
CA ASP A 93 -9.86 8.18 -3.77
C ASP A 93 -9.43 7.96 -2.30
N ILE A 94 -10.38 7.75 -1.39
CA ILE A 94 -10.11 7.71 0.04
C ILE A 94 -10.29 6.28 0.55
N LYS A 95 -9.18 5.64 0.95
CA LYS A 95 -9.21 4.40 1.74
C LYS A 95 -9.38 4.76 3.23
N PHE A 96 -9.98 3.87 4.01
CA PHE A 96 -10.35 4.15 5.40
C PHE A 96 -9.40 3.53 6.40
N ILE A 97 -9.21 4.26 7.50
CA ILE A 97 -8.54 3.75 8.69
C ILE A 97 -9.58 3.03 9.55
N ASP A 98 -9.40 1.72 9.77
CA ASP A 98 -10.24 0.94 10.70
C ASP A 98 -9.54 0.78 12.05
N LYS A 99 -10.03 1.46 13.08
CA LYS A 99 -9.52 1.36 14.47
C LYS A 99 -8.00 1.50 14.56
N GLY A 100 -7.46 2.51 13.88
CA GLY A 100 -6.02 2.78 13.85
C GLY A 100 -5.20 1.79 13.02
N HIS A 101 -5.85 1.02 12.15
CA HIS A 101 -5.19 0.12 11.20
C HIS A 101 -5.51 0.50 9.76
N ILE A 102 -4.55 0.30 8.88
CA ILE A 102 -4.72 0.38 7.43
C ILE A 102 -4.36 -0.98 6.82
N ASP A 103 -5.09 -1.39 5.79
CA ASP A 103 -4.76 -2.58 4.99
C ASP A 103 -4.25 -2.14 3.62
N LEU A 104 -3.01 -2.53 3.31
CA LEU A 104 -2.38 -2.22 2.02
C LEU A 104 -2.64 -3.30 0.97
N LYS A 105 -3.35 -4.39 1.29
CA LYS A 105 -3.58 -5.50 0.36
C LYS A 105 -4.19 -5.02 -0.96
N GLU A 106 -5.27 -4.25 -0.91
CA GLU A 106 -5.93 -3.76 -2.13
C GLU A 106 -5.06 -2.76 -2.89
N ILE A 107 -4.38 -1.87 -2.17
CA ILE A 107 -3.49 -0.87 -2.78
C ILE A 107 -2.33 -1.55 -3.51
N LEU A 108 -1.66 -2.51 -2.87
CA LEU A 108 -0.58 -3.28 -3.50
C LEU A 108 -1.06 -3.96 -4.78
N TYR A 109 -2.27 -4.52 -4.75
CA TYR A 109 -2.88 -5.15 -5.92
C TYR A 109 -3.17 -4.14 -7.04
N GLU A 110 -3.82 -3.02 -6.71
CA GLU A 110 -4.12 -1.93 -7.64
C GLU A 110 -2.85 -1.39 -8.29
N GLU A 111 -1.80 -1.06 -7.51
CA GLU A 111 -0.54 -0.54 -8.05
C GLU A 111 0.16 -1.53 -8.98
N ILE A 112 0.18 -2.81 -8.61
CA ILE A 112 0.80 -3.85 -9.45
C ILE A 112 0.04 -3.98 -10.77
N LEU A 113 -1.30 -3.99 -10.75
CA LEU A 113 -2.09 -4.05 -11.98
C LEU A 113 -1.90 -2.80 -12.85
N ILE A 114 -1.89 -1.60 -12.26
CA ILE A 114 -1.62 -0.35 -12.98
C ILE A 114 -0.25 -0.37 -13.64
N ALA A 115 0.75 -1.02 -13.01
CA ALA A 115 2.08 -1.15 -13.58
C ALA A 115 2.19 -2.18 -14.72
N ILE A 116 1.23 -3.11 -14.82
CA ILE A 116 1.17 -4.15 -15.85
C ILE A 116 0.39 -3.68 -17.09
N LEU A 117 -0.68 -2.90 -16.88
CA LEU A 117 -1.62 -2.44 -17.91
C LEU A 117 -1.14 -1.19 -18.67
#